data_AF-A0A9W7YGA6-F1
#
_entry.id   AF-A0A9W7YGA6-F1
#
_cell.length_a   1.000
_cell.length_b   1.000
_cell.length_c   1.000
_cell.angle_alpha   90.00
_cell.angle_beta   90.00
_cell.angle_gamma   90.00
#
_symmetry.space_group_name_H-M   'P 1'
#
loop_
_entity.id
_entity.type
_entity.pdbx_description
1 polymer ?
#
loop_
_entity_poly.entity_id
_entity_poly.type
_entity_poly.pdbx_seq_one_letter_code
_entity_poly.pdbx_strand_id
1 'polypeptide(L)'
;MAALEVKHAGAPGRADGSDRWRRVGARVLPVFTGERMQGTVEEGNEVVRSCLRSSEQLDNVWAEIHAMLRVGMASLVRIMYRQVGAAPRYDGPRVKMPSAALVAECARPDAVAEALVTAWEMLVGHVLPYVEGVFLPLVQFGVASYSGPNSVRGAVLMHFRDVLVVPLLPTLDEAARLQMPCLPAVLHMVTVLAALTPADRTGPVYAAARALAAAQQVWT
;
A
#
# COMPACT_ATOMS: atom_id res chain seq x y z
N MET A 1 20.07 -59.72 -3.82
CA MET A 1 19.46 -59.09 -2.63
C MET A 1 20.35 -57.95 -2.16
N ALA A 2 20.19 -56.76 -2.74
CA ALA A 2 20.69 -55.49 -2.20
C ALA A 2 19.95 -54.36 -2.95
N ALA A 3 18.91 -53.83 -2.33
CA ALA A 3 18.20 -52.65 -2.82
C ALA A 3 18.95 -51.41 -2.32
N LEU A 4 19.39 -50.57 -3.27
CA LEU A 4 19.90 -49.23 -3.01
C LEU A 4 18.69 -48.28 -2.92
N GLU A 5 18.35 -47.88 -1.70
CA GLU A 5 17.39 -46.81 -1.45
C GLU A 5 18.00 -45.46 -1.84
N VAL A 6 17.42 -44.84 -2.88
CA VAL A 6 17.66 -43.44 -3.23
C VAL A 6 16.92 -42.57 -2.22
N LYS A 7 17.65 -42.08 -1.21
CA LYS A 7 17.18 -41.08 -0.27
C LYS A 7 16.98 -39.75 -1.01
N HIS A 8 15.72 -39.44 -1.36
CA HIS A 8 15.31 -38.10 -1.75
C HIS A 8 15.50 -37.14 -0.56
N ALA A 9 16.67 -36.50 -0.49
CA ALA A 9 16.87 -35.32 0.34
C ALA A 9 16.13 -34.14 -0.33
N GLY A 10 14.88 -33.93 0.06
CA GLY A 10 14.18 -32.67 -0.23
C GLY A 10 14.93 -31.52 0.43
N ALA A 11 15.29 -30.51 -0.37
CA ALA A 11 15.98 -29.31 0.12
C ALA A 11 15.10 -28.57 1.16
N PRO A 12 15.54 -28.40 2.41
CA PRO A 12 14.72 -27.84 3.49
C PRO A 12 14.63 -26.29 3.49
N GLY A 13 15.22 -25.60 2.51
CA GLY A 13 15.40 -24.13 2.57
C GLY A 13 14.20 -23.27 2.13
N ARG A 14 13.37 -23.74 1.17
CA ARG A 14 12.36 -22.87 0.52
C ARG A 14 11.05 -22.70 1.29
N ALA A 15 10.63 -23.69 2.08
CA ALA A 15 9.35 -23.64 2.80
C ALA A 15 9.39 -22.67 3.99
N ASP A 16 10.49 -22.69 4.75
CA ASP A 16 10.65 -21.93 5.99
C ASP A 16 10.71 -20.40 5.77
N GLY A 17 11.22 -19.95 4.61
CA GLY A 17 11.20 -18.54 4.20
C GLY A 17 9.78 -17.99 3.99
N SER A 18 8.95 -18.73 3.25
CA SER A 18 7.54 -18.35 2.99
C SER A 18 6.73 -18.28 4.28
N ASP A 19 6.95 -19.22 5.19
CA ASP A 19 6.22 -19.28 6.46
C ASP A 19 6.56 -18.11 7.39
N ARG A 20 7.81 -17.62 7.36
CA ARG A 20 8.23 -16.42 8.09
C ARG A 20 7.52 -15.16 7.60
N TRP A 21 7.52 -14.91 6.30
CA TRP A 21 6.86 -13.74 5.72
C TRP A 21 5.34 -13.76 5.89
N ARG A 22 4.72 -14.96 5.90
CA ARG A 22 3.31 -15.11 6.30
C ARG A 22 3.05 -14.66 7.73
N ARG A 23 3.96 -14.92 8.68
CA ARG A 23 3.81 -14.43 10.06
C ARG A 23 3.89 -12.91 10.15
N VAL A 24 4.76 -12.28 9.36
CA VAL A 24 4.79 -10.81 9.24
C VAL A 24 3.47 -10.30 8.67
N GLY A 25 2.98 -10.91 7.59
CA GLY A 25 1.71 -10.58 6.96
C GLY A 25 0.50 -10.71 7.91
N ALA A 26 0.46 -11.76 8.73
CA ALA A 26 -0.61 -11.96 9.72
C ALA A 26 -0.67 -10.85 10.78
N ARG A 27 0.43 -10.13 11.02
CA ARG A 27 0.49 -8.99 11.94
C ARG A 27 0.20 -7.65 11.24
N VAL A 28 0.69 -7.49 10.02
CA VAL A 28 0.60 -6.22 9.27
C VAL A 28 -0.71 -6.07 8.51
N LEU A 29 -1.25 -7.11 7.90
CA LEU A 29 -2.45 -6.98 7.06
C LEU A 29 -3.72 -6.54 7.82
N PRO A 30 -3.97 -6.94 9.08
CA PRO A 30 -5.14 -6.48 9.83
C PRO A 30 -5.22 -4.95 9.98
N VAL A 31 -4.09 -4.23 10.07
CA VAL A 31 -4.17 -2.77 10.21
C VAL A 31 -4.71 -2.09 8.94
N PHE A 32 -4.61 -2.74 7.77
CA PHE A 32 -5.21 -2.26 6.52
C PHE A 32 -6.73 -2.45 6.44
N THR A 33 -7.33 -3.22 7.34
CA THR A 33 -8.79 -3.39 7.45
C THR A 33 -9.41 -2.59 8.61
N GLY A 34 -8.58 -1.90 9.40
CA GLY A 34 -9.00 -1.14 10.57
C GLY A 34 -9.09 -2.00 11.82
N GLU A 35 -8.62 -3.24 11.74
CA GLU A 35 -8.51 -4.13 12.89
C GLU A 35 -7.39 -3.65 13.83
N ARG A 36 -7.48 -4.09 15.09
CA ARG A 36 -6.45 -3.77 16.09
C ARG A 36 -5.12 -4.43 15.72
N MET A 37 -4.04 -3.78 16.12
CA MET A 37 -2.68 -4.33 15.97
C MET A 37 -2.58 -5.70 16.63
N GLN A 38 -1.94 -6.65 15.94
CA GLN A 38 -1.70 -7.99 16.46
C GLN A 38 -0.33 -8.02 17.15
N GLY A 39 -0.34 -7.75 18.45
CA GLY A 39 0.87 -7.65 19.28
C GLY A 39 1.57 -6.30 19.18
N THR A 40 2.77 -6.20 19.78
CA THR A 40 3.54 -4.94 19.80
C THR A 40 4.42 -4.78 18.55
N VAL A 41 4.95 -3.57 18.35
CA VAL A 41 5.89 -3.28 17.26
C VAL A 41 7.19 -4.06 17.44
N GLU A 42 7.66 -4.21 18.68
CA GLU A 42 8.89 -4.92 19.04
C GLU A 42 8.79 -6.41 18.70
N GLU A 43 7.64 -7.03 18.96
CA GLU A 43 7.38 -8.41 18.53
C GLU A 43 7.39 -8.52 17.00
N GLY A 44 6.79 -7.55 16.30
CA GLY A 44 6.85 -7.47 14.84
C GLY A 44 8.29 -7.36 14.33
N ASN A 45 9.11 -6.52 14.97
CA ASN A 45 10.53 -6.39 14.65
C ASN A 45 11.25 -7.72 14.80
N GLU A 46 10.97 -8.50 15.85
CA GLU A 46 11.66 -9.77 16.05
C GLU A 46 11.31 -10.79 14.96
N VAL A 47 10.05 -10.82 14.51
CA VAL A 47 9.66 -11.63 13.35
C VAL A 47 10.41 -11.17 12.10
N VAL A 48 10.50 -9.86 11.84
CA VAL A 48 11.26 -9.32 10.70
C VAL A 48 12.74 -9.69 10.80
N ARG A 49 13.40 -9.52 11.96
CA ARG A 49 14.80 -9.93 12.15
C ARG A 49 15.03 -11.41 11.82
N SER A 50 14.08 -12.27 12.18
CA SER A 50 14.16 -13.70 11.85
C SER A 50 14.14 -13.96 10.34
N CYS A 51 13.57 -13.04 9.55
CA CYS A 51 13.55 -13.08 8.09
C CYS A 51 14.82 -12.53 7.44
N LEU A 52 15.74 -11.93 8.20
CA LEU A 52 16.97 -11.30 7.68
C LEU A 52 18.24 -12.09 8.01
N ARG A 53 18.09 -13.33 8.51
CA ARG A 53 19.22 -14.11 9.05
C ARG A 53 20.09 -14.78 7.99
N SER A 54 19.66 -14.81 6.72
CA SER A 54 20.42 -15.42 5.61
C SER A 54 20.41 -14.54 4.36
N SER A 55 21.45 -14.64 3.54
CA SER A 55 21.60 -13.85 2.31
C SER A 55 20.47 -14.09 1.30
N GLU A 56 20.03 -15.35 1.12
CA GLU A 56 18.92 -15.69 0.21
C GLU A 56 17.61 -15.01 0.61
N GLN A 57 17.41 -14.73 1.91
CA GLN A 57 16.23 -14.01 2.36
C GLN A 57 16.34 -12.51 2.10
N LEU A 58 17.53 -11.92 2.23
CA LEU A 58 17.78 -10.51 1.96
C LEU A 58 17.43 -10.15 0.50
N ASP A 59 17.74 -11.04 -0.44
CA ASP A 59 17.46 -10.84 -1.87
C ASP A 59 15.95 -10.75 -2.17
N ASN A 60 15.10 -11.35 -1.34
CA ASN A 60 13.65 -11.43 -1.56
C ASN A 60 12.83 -10.49 -0.66
N VAL A 61 13.47 -9.75 0.27
CA VAL A 61 12.78 -8.88 1.25
C VAL A 61 11.79 -7.93 0.58
N TRP A 62 12.24 -7.19 -0.44
CA TRP A 62 11.39 -6.20 -1.10
C TRP A 62 10.25 -6.84 -1.88
N ALA A 63 10.47 -8.00 -2.50
CA ALA A 63 9.42 -8.74 -3.20
C ALA A 63 8.29 -9.15 -2.23
N GLU A 64 8.65 -9.62 -1.04
CA GLU A 64 7.70 -10.00 0.01
C GLU A 64 6.96 -8.80 0.59
N ILE A 65 7.66 -7.68 0.84
CA ILE A 65 7.04 -6.42 1.27
C ILE A 65 6.05 -5.93 0.22
N HIS A 66 6.44 -5.88 -1.05
CA HIS A 66 5.54 -5.46 -2.12
C HIS A 66 4.35 -6.41 -2.28
N ALA A 67 4.53 -7.72 -2.08
CA ALA A 67 3.42 -8.66 -2.08
C ALA A 67 2.42 -8.36 -0.95
N MET A 68 2.91 -8.09 0.25
CA MET A 68 2.10 -7.72 1.41
C MET A 68 1.38 -6.38 1.21
N LEU A 69 2.08 -5.36 0.69
CA LEU A 69 1.49 -4.06 0.39
C LEU A 69 0.38 -4.16 -0.65
N ARG A 70 0.54 -4.98 -1.71
CA ARG A 70 -0.56 -5.19 -2.69
C ARG A 70 -1.82 -5.75 -2.03
N VAL A 71 -1.67 -6.72 -1.12
CA VAL A 71 -2.82 -7.28 -0.37
C VAL A 71 -3.42 -6.23 0.56
N GLY A 72 -2.60 -5.44 1.24
CA GLY A 72 -3.03 -4.33 2.09
C GLY A 72 -3.80 -3.27 1.32
N MET A 73 -3.29 -2.81 0.16
CA MET A 73 -3.97 -1.83 -0.68
C MET A 73 -5.30 -2.35 -1.21
N ALA A 74 -5.38 -3.64 -1.57
CA ALA A 74 -6.64 -4.28 -1.93
C ALA A 74 -7.68 -4.21 -0.79
N SER A 75 -7.27 -4.24 0.48
CA SER A 75 -8.18 -4.02 1.62
C SER A 75 -8.67 -2.59 1.71
N LEU A 76 -7.82 -1.58 1.47
CA LEU A 76 -8.25 -0.18 1.40
C LEU A 76 -9.23 0.07 0.25
N VAL A 77 -9.02 -0.54 -0.91
CA VAL A 77 -9.98 -0.48 -2.02
C VAL A 77 -11.33 -1.08 -1.61
N ARG A 78 -11.36 -2.20 -0.87
CA ARG A 78 -12.62 -2.75 -0.34
C ARG A 78 -13.33 -1.80 0.64
N ILE A 79 -12.57 -1.04 1.42
CA ILE A 79 -13.13 0.00 2.31
C ILE A 79 -13.82 1.07 1.46
N MET A 80 -13.18 1.51 0.37
CA MET A 80 -13.80 2.48 -0.54
C MET A 80 -15.11 1.95 -1.14
N TYR A 81 -15.11 0.70 -1.64
CA TYR A 81 -16.34 0.04 -2.12
C TYR A 81 -17.45 0.04 -1.06
N ARG A 82 -17.11 -0.31 0.19
CA ARG A 82 -18.06 -0.32 1.30
C ARG A 82 -18.64 1.08 1.56
N GLN A 83 -17.79 2.11 1.54
CA GLN A 83 -18.23 3.49 1.80
C GLN A 83 -19.16 4.02 0.72
N VAL A 84 -18.92 3.67 -0.54
CA VAL A 84 -19.81 4.04 -1.64
C VAL A 84 -21.02 3.10 -1.78
N GLY A 85 -21.19 2.13 -0.89
CA GLY A 85 -22.33 1.19 -0.90
C GLY A 85 -22.32 0.19 -2.07
N ALA A 86 -21.16 -0.11 -2.65
CA ALA A 86 -21.00 -0.98 -3.81
C ALA A 86 -20.26 -2.29 -3.48
N ALA A 87 -20.56 -3.36 -4.23
CA ALA A 87 -19.80 -4.60 -4.15
C ALA A 87 -18.44 -4.46 -4.88
N PRO A 88 -17.35 -5.05 -4.36
CA PRO A 88 -16.05 -5.00 -5.02
C PRO A 88 -16.06 -5.59 -6.44
N ARG A 89 -15.51 -4.86 -7.41
CA ARG A 89 -15.36 -5.30 -8.81
C ARG A 89 -13.89 -5.53 -9.16
N TYR A 90 -13.65 -6.34 -10.19
CA TYR A 90 -12.34 -6.85 -10.59
C TYR A 90 -12.12 -6.63 -12.09
N ASP A 91 -10.90 -6.30 -12.50
CA ASP A 91 -10.52 -6.07 -13.91
C ASP A 91 -10.35 -7.39 -14.68
N GLY A 92 -11.42 -8.20 -14.70
CA GLY A 92 -11.50 -9.46 -15.41
C GLY A 92 -11.45 -10.70 -14.51
N PRO A 93 -11.72 -11.88 -15.10
CA PRO A 93 -12.04 -13.11 -14.36
C PRO A 93 -10.85 -13.73 -13.61
N ARG A 94 -9.62 -13.28 -13.87
CA ARG A 94 -8.39 -13.81 -13.24
C ARG A 94 -7.76 -12.86 -12.23
N VAL A 95 -8.27 -11.63 -12.11
CA VAL A 95 -7.74 -10.63 -11.17
C VAL A 95 -8.31 -10.90 -9.79
N LYS A 96 -7.44 -11.15 -8.82
CA LYS A 96 -7.84 -11.45 -7.42
C LYS A 96 -7.99 -10.20 -6.55
N MET A 97 -7.67 -9.03 -7.07
CA MET A 97 -7.68 -7.77 -6.33
C MET A 97 -8.76 -6.83 -6.89
N PRO A 98 -9.53 -6.17 -6.03
CA PRO A 98 -10.53 -5.23 -6.48
C PRO A 98 -9.87 -4.00 -7.11
N SER A 99 -10.52 -3.44 -8.13
CA SER A 99 -10.02 -2.29 -8.89
C SER A 99 -10.54 -0.98 -8.31
N ALA A 100 -9.64 -0.02 -8.04
CA ALA A 100 -10.02 1.33 -7.65
C ALA A 100 -10.68 2.10 -8.81
N ALA A 101 -10.24 1.88 -10.06
CA ALA A 101 -10.85 2.50 -11.24
C ALA A 101 -12.35 2.20 -11.31
N LEU A 102 -12.74 0.95 -11.05
CA LEU A 102 -14.13 0.52 -11.08
C LEU A 102 -14.98 1.06 -9.91
N VAL A 103 -14.36 1.60 -8.85
CA VAL A 103 -15.11 2.34 -7.80
C VAL A 103 -15.73 3.60 -8.40
N ALA A 104 -15.00 4.27 -9.29
CA ALA A 104 -15.44 5.51 -9.93
C ALA A 104 -16.65 5.32 -10.86
N GLU A 105 -16.85 4.10 -11.37
CA GLU A 105 -18.04 3.75 -12.17
C GLU A 105 -19.28 3.45 -11.32
N CYS A 106 -19.09 3.21 -10.02
CA CYS A 106 -20.16 2.76 -9.12
C CYS A 106 -20.79 3.90 -8.32
N ALA A 107 -20.19 5.09 -8.31
CA ALA A 107 -20.57 6.16 -7.41
C ALA A 107 -20.27 7.54 -7.99
N ARG A 108 -20.88 8.57 -7.39
CA ARG A 108 -20.62 9.97 -7.78
C ARG A 108 -19.18 10.37 -7.44
N PRO A 109 -18.60 11.36 -8.15
CA PRO A 109 -17.24 11.82 -7.91
C PRO A 109 -16.97 12.27 -6.46
N ASP A 110 -17.98 12.84 -5.79
CA ASP A 110 -17.89 13.28 -4.40
C ASP A 110 -17.81 12.13 -3.41
N ALA A 111 -18.66 11.13 -3.56
CA ALA A 111 -18.60 9.92 -2.74
C ALA A 111 -17.27 9.18 -2.93
N VAL A 112 -16.72 9.14 -4.14
CA VAL A 112 -15.42 8.53 -4.43
C VAL A 112 -14.28 9.31 -3.77
N ALA A 113 -14.30 10.65 -3.83
CA ALA A 113 -13.30 11.50 -3.20
C ALA A 113 -13.32 11.38 -1.67
N GLU A 114 -14.50 11.38 -1.04
CA GLU A 114 -14.65 11.16 0.40
C GLU A 114 -14.15 9.77 0.83
N ALA A 115 -14.48 8.75 0.05
CA ALA A 115 -14.00 7.39 0.30
C ALA A 115 -12.47 7.29 0.19
N LEU A 116 -11.88 7.98 -0.79
CA LEU A 116 -10.43 8.04 -0.96
C LEU A 116 -9.76 8.78 0.19
N VAL A 117 -10.33 9.90 0.66
CA VAL A 117 -9.83 10.64 1.83
C VAL A 117 -9.87 9.76 3.08
N THR A 118 -10.95 8.99 3.29
CA THR A 118 -11.01 8.06 4.42
C THR A 118 -9.90 7.00 4.34
N ALA A 119 -9.69 6.43 3.15
CA ALA A 119 -8.61 5.47 2.93
C ALA A 119 -7.22 6.09 3.16
N TRP A 120 -7.03 7.35 2.78
CA TRP A 120 -5.82 8.12 3.04
C TRP A 120 -5.58 8.36 4.53
N GLU A 121 -6.59 8.84 5.27
CA GLU A 121 -6.50 9.08 6.71
C GLU A 121 -6.19 7.80 7.48
N MET A 122 -6.82 6.69 7.09
CA MET A 122 -6.51 5.38 7.64
C MET A 122 -5.07 4.96 7.36
N LEU A 123 -4.60 5.18 6.12
CA LEU A 123 -3.22 4.87 5.74
C LEU A 123 -2.23 5.68 6.59
N VAL A 124 -2.34 7.01 6.62
CA VAL A 124 -1.33 7.86 7.26
C VAL A 124 -1.43 7.88 8.78
N GLY A 125 -2.63 7.72 9.32
CA GLY A 125 -2.87 7.74 10.76
C GLY A 125 -2.56 6.42 11.46
N HIS A 126 -2.73 5.29 10.77
CA HIS A 126 -2.67 3.96 11.41
C HIS A 126 -1.71 3.01 10.71
N VAL A 127 -1.88 2.80 9.41
CA VAL A 127 -1.13 1.77 8.68
C VAL A 127 0.35 2.14 8.58
N LEU A 128 0.64 3.34 8.09
CA LEU A 128 2.00 3.77 7.79
C LEU A 128 2.89 3.78 9.03
N PRO A 129 2.51 4.41 10.16
CA PRO A 129 3.34 4.40 11.37
C PRO A 129 3.62 2.98 11.89
N TYR A 130 2.61 2.10 11.84
CA TYR A 130 2.78 0.71 12.29
C TYR A 130 3.72 -0.08 11.38
N VAL A 131 3.54 0.03 10.06
CA VAL A 131 4.38 -0.65 9.07
C VAL A 131 5.82 -0.16 9.17
N GLU A 132 6.05 1.15 9.29
CA GLU A 132 7.40 1.70 9.52
C GLU A 132 8.03 1.17 10.81
N GLY A 133 7.24 1.12 11.88
CA GLY A 133 7.66 0.54 13.15
C GLY A 133 8.09 -0.91 13.00
N VAL A 134 7.22 -1.78 12.46
CA VAL A 134 7.46 -3.23 12.30
C VAL A 134 8.67 -3.52 11.43
N PHE A 135 8.90 -2.72 10.38
CA PHE A 135 10.00 -2.90 9.44
C PHE A 135 11.27 -2.11 9.77
N LEU A 136 11.36 -1.47 10.94
CA LEU A 136 12.57 -0.80 11.41
C LEU A 136 13.86 -1.67 11.30
N PRO A 137 13.83 -3.01 11.52
CA PRO A 137 15.01 -3.84 11.34
C PRO A 137 15.61 -3.79 9.93
N LEU A 138 14.83 -3.50 8.88
CA LEU A 138 15.38 -3.35 7.53
C LEU A 138 16.41 -2.22 7.46
N VAL A 139 16.18 -1.14 8.21
CA VAL A 139 17.12 -0.01 8.29
C VAL A 139 18.33 -0.40 9.12
N GLN A 140 18.12 -1.09 10.25
CA GLN A 140 19.19 -1.57 11.14
C GLN A 140 20.17 -2.52 10.42
N PHE A 141 19.67 -3.32 9.48
CA PHE A 141 20.45 -4.25 8.66
C PHE A 141 20.93 -3.65 7.33
N GLY A 142 20.69 -2.36 7.06
CA GLY A 142 21.14 -1.68 5.84
C GLY A 142 20.40 -2.08 4.55
N VAL A 143 19.24 -2.74 4.67
CA VAL A 143 18.39 -3.17 3.55
C VAL A 143 17.52 -2.03 3.02
N ALA A 144 17.11 -1.12 3.91
CA ALA A 144 16.27 0.03 3.60
C ALA A 144 16.86 1.34 4.14
N SER A 145 16.53 2.46 3.50
CA SER A 145 16.84 3.80 4.00
C SER A 145 15.73 4.30 4.92
N TYR A 146 16.06 5.25 5.82
CA TYR A 146 15.08 5.94 6.65
C TYR A 146 14.07 6.75 5.82
N SER A 147 14.49 7.26 4.67
CA SER A 147 13.68 8.10 3.80
C SER A 147 14.04 7.88 2.33
N GLY A 148 13.22 8.43 1.43
CA GLY A 148 13.42 8.35 -0.01
C GLY A 148 12.81 7.11 -0.66
N PRO A 149 13.13 6.84 -1.93
CA PRO A 149 12.48 5.79 -2.72
C PRO A 149 12.77 4.36 -2.22
N ASN A 150 13.92 4.15 -1.58
CA ASN A 150 14.31 2.86 -0.99
C ASN A 150 13.95 2.77 0.51
N SER A 151 12.86 3.42 0.92
CA SER A 151 12.33 3.35 2.29
C SER A 151 11.00 2.60 2.32
N VAL A 152 10.68 1.99 3.46
CA VAL A 152 9.37 1.35 3.68
C VAL A 152 8.24 2.36 3.52
N ARG A 153 8.44 3.59 4.01
CA ARG A 153 7.52 4.72 3.81
C ARG A 153 7.27 4.99 2.34
N GLY A 154 8.35 5.12 1.56
CA GLY A 154 8.30 5.31 0.11
C GLY A 154 7.50 4.20 -0.55
N ALA A 155 7.80 2.93 -0.23
CA ALA A 155 7.08 1.78 -0.78
C ALA A 155 5.57 1.83 -0.46
N VAL A 156 5.18 2.08 0.79
CA VAL A 156 3.77 2.18 1.20
C VAL A 156 3.06 3.28 0.41
N LEU A 157 3.63 4.48 0.35
CA LEU A 157 3.00 5.62 -0.31
C LEU A 157 2.95 5.44 -1.84
N MET A 158 3.97 4.85 -2.45
CA MET A 158 3.99 4.53 -3.87
C MET A 158 2.91 3.49 -4.23
N HIS A 159 2.74 2.45 -3.40
CA HIS A 159 1.64 1.48 -3.59
C HIS A 159 0.27 2.14 -3.46
N PHE A 160 0.07 3.01 -2.47
CA PHE A 160 -1.20 3.74 -2.33
C PHE A 160 -1.46 4.63 -3.55
N ARG A 161 -0.44 5.35 -4.01
CA ARG A 161 -0.50 6.18 -5.20
C ARG A 161 -0.91 5.37 -6.43
N ASP A 162 -0.22 4.27 -6.69
CA ASP A 162 -0.39 3.50 -7.93
C ASP A 162 -1.67 2.68 -7.94
N VAL A 163 -2.10 2.18 -6.78
CA VAL A 163 -3.29 1.30 -6.68
C VAL A 163 -4.58 2.08 -6.47
N LEU A 164 -4.57 3.20 -5.73
CA LEU A 164 -5.78 3.95 -5.40
C LEU A 164 -5.86 5.29 -6.12
N VAL A 165 -4.81 6.11 -6.08
CA VAL A 165 -4.90 7.51 -6.53
C VAL A 165 -4.82 7.63 -8.04
N VAL A 166 -3.82 7.03 -8.68
CA VAL A 166 -3.61 7.11 -10.14
C VAL A 166 -4.85 6.67 -10.92
N PRO A 167 -5.50 5.53 -10.60
CA PRO A 167 -6.72 5.12 -11.29
C PRO A 167 -7.90 6.07 -11.13
N LEU A 168 -7.91 6.89 -10.08
CA LEU A 168 -9.01 7.80 -9.73
C LEU A 168 -8.77 9.25 -10.15
N LEU A 169 -7.60 9.59 -10.72
CA LEU A 169 -7.28 10.97 -11.11
C LEU A 169 -8.33 11.64 -12.00
N PRO A 170 -8.92 10.98 -13.03
CA PRO A 170 -9.97 11.61 -13.84
C PRO A 170 -11.20 12.00 -13.02
N THR A 171 -11.62 11.13 -12.11
CA THR A 171 -12.74 11.38 -11.21
C THR A 171 -12.42 12.50 -10.22
N LEU A 172 -11.19 12.57 -9.70
CA LEU A 172 -10.78 13.66 -8.82
C LEU A 172 -10.74 15.02 -9.53
N ASP A 173 -10.42 15.07 -10.82
CA ASP A 173 -10.50 16.31 -11.61
C ASP A 173 -11.95 16.79 -11.75
N GLU A 174 -12.88 15.88 -12.01
CA GLU A 174 -14.31 16.20 -12.05
C GLU A 174 -14.80 16.67 -10.67
N ALA A 175 -14.41 15.96 -9.62
CA ALA A 175 -14.77 16.24 -8.25
C ALA A 175 -14.24 17.62 -7.78
N ALA A 176 -13.05 18.03 -8.25
CA ALA A 176 -12.49 19.36 -8.01
C ALA A 176 -13.36 20.49 -8.57
N ARG A 177 -13.93 20.29 -9.76
CA ARG A 177 -14.85 21.26 -10.39
C ARG A 177 -16.16 21.43 -9.62
N LEU A 178 -16.54 20.41 -8.83
CA LEU A 178 -17.73 20.40 -7.99
C LEU A 178 -17.52 21.04 -6.60
N GLN A 179 -16.30 21.53 -6.28
CA GLN A 179 -16.00 22.28 -5.04
C GLN A 179 -16.38 21.57 -3.75
N MET A 180 -16.00 20.31 -3.63
CA MET A 180 -16.43 19.49 -2.50
C MET A 180 -15.72 19.88 -1.19
N PRO A 181 -16.35 19.65 -0.03
CA PRO A 181 -15.75 19.93 1.27
C PRO A 181 -14.42 19.20 1.52
N CYS A 182 -14.23 18.01 0.94
CA CYS A 182 -13.04 17.20 1.11
C CYS A 182 -11.84 17.62 0.24
N LEU A 183 -12.01 18.64 -0.63
CA LEU A 183 -10.99 19.08 -1.57
C LEU A 183 -9.63 19.43 -0.93
N PRO A 184 -9.55 20.12 0.24
CA PRO A 184 -8.27 20.39 0.90
C PRO A 184 -7.51 19.11 1.31
N ALA A 185 -8.24 18.09 1.76
CA ALA A 185 -7.65 16.80 2.13
C ALA A 185 -7.14 16.04 0.89
N VAL A 186 -7.92 16.06 -0.20
CA VAL A 186 -7.50 15.50 -1.50
C VAL A 186 -6.24 16.21 -2.00
N LEU A 187 -6.20 17.55 -1.98
CA LEU A 187 -5.03 18.33 -2.39
C LEU A 187 -3.79 17.97 -1.55
N HIS A 188 -3.94 17.91 -0.22
CA HIS A 188 -2.84 17.54 0.67
C HIS A 188 -2.28 16.16 0.31
N MET A 189 -3.15 15.16 0.17
CA MET A 189 -2.78 13.81 -0.22
C MET A 189 -2.02 13.79 -1.56
N VAL A 190 -2.59 14.36 -2.64
CA VAL A 190 -1.93 14.31 -3.95
C VAL A 190 -0.61 15.09 -3.97
N THR A 191 -0.48 16.14 -3.15
CA THR A 191 0.76 16.91 -3.01
C THR A 191 1.84 16.06 -2.36
N VAL A 192 1.52 15.36 -1.27
CA VAL A 192 2.44 14.43 -0.61
C VAL A 192 2.88 13.34 -1.58
N LEU A 193 1.95 12.76 -2.34
CA LEU A 193 2.25 11.68 -3.27
C LEU A 193 3.03 12.16 -4.50
N ALA A 194 2.77 13.38 -4.99
CA ALA A 194 3.53 13.99 -6.09
C ALA A 194 5.00 14.23 -5.71
N ALA A 195 5.27 14.51 -4.43
CA ALA A 195 6.62 14.70 -3.92
C ALA A 195 7.46 13.42 -3.85
N LEU A 196 6.85 12.23 -4.03
CA LEU A 196 7.55 10.95 -4.03
C LEU A 196 8.26 10.65 -5.36
N THR A 197 7.92 11.36 -6.42
CA THR A 197 8.54 11.22 -7.74
C THR A 197 9.68 12.22 -7.95
N PRO A 198 10.70 11.89 -8.77
CA PRO A 198 11.92 12.70 -8.93
C PRO A 198 11.70 14.13 -9.46
N ALA A 199 12.79 14.90 -9.38
CA ALA A 199 12.92 16.36 -9.48
C ALA A 199 12.22 17.08 -10.65
N ASP A 200 11.89 16.36 -11.72
CA ASP A 200 11.36 16.95 -12.95
C ASP A 200 9.93 17.47 -12.81
N ARG A 201 9.24 17.15 -11.69
CA ARG A 201 7.87 17.63 -11.44
C ARG A 201 6.95 17.33 -12.63
N THR A 202 7.13 16.13 -13.18
CA THR A 202 6.38 15.61 -14.33
C THR A 202 5.66 14.34 -13.92
N GLY A 203 4.43 14.17 -14.39
CA GLY A 203 3.63 12.98 -14.14
C GLY A 203 2.18 13.30 -13.78
N PRO A 204 1.29 12.30 -13.87
CA PRO A 204 -0.16 12.52 -13.77
C PRO A 204 -0.57 13.01 -12.36
N VAL A 205 0.10 12.52 -11.30
CA VAL A 205 -0.18 12.95 -9.92
C VAL A 205 0.28 14.38 -9.67
N TYR A 206 1.45 14.78 -10.19
CA TYR A 206 1.93 16.16 -10.08
C TYR A 206 1.04 17.13 -10.86
N ALA A 207 0.61 16.76 -12.07
CA ALA A 207 -0.32 17.55 -12.87
C ALA A 207 -1.67 17.73 -12.13
N ALA A 208 -2.20 16.65 -11.54
CA ALA A 208 -3.42 16.71 -10.74
C ALA A 208 -3.26 17.62 -9.51
N ALA A 209 -2.14 17.50 -8.77
CA ALA A 209 -1.87 18.37 -7.62
C ALA A 209 -1.84 19.85 -8.00
N ARG A 210 -1.23 20.19 -9.15
CA ARG A 210 -1.24 21.56 -9.68
C ARG A 210 -2.64 22.04 -10.07
N ALA A 211 -3.42 21.20 -10.75
CA ALA A 211 -4.78 21.55 -11.16
C ALA A 211 -5.68 21.78 -9.94
N LEU A 212 -5.60 20.90 -8.95
CA LEU A 212 -6.33 21.00 -7.69
C LEU A 212 -5.95 22.26 -6.89
N ALA A 213 -4.66 22.59 -6.83
CA ALA A 213 -4.19 23.80 -6.16
C ALA A 213 -4.72 25.07 -6.85
N ALA A 214 -4.70 25.10 -8.19
CA ALA A 214 -5.26 26.21 -8.96
C ALA A 214 -6.77 26.33 -8.75
N ALA A 215 -7.48 25.20 -8.73
CA ALA A 215 -8.92 25.18 -8.47
C ALA A 215 -9.23 25.76 -7.08
N GLN A 216 -8.47 25.42 -6.04
CA GLN A 216 -8.69 25.95 -4.69
C GLN A 216 -8.46 27.47 -4.58
N GLN A 217 -7.47 28.02 -5.29
CA GLN A 217 -7.13 29.45 -5.24
C GLN A 217 -8.15 30.38 -5.87
N VAL A 218 -8.97 29.90 -6.81
CA VAL A 218 -10.02 30.71 -7.47
C VAL A 218 -11.14 31.13 -6.50
N TRP A 219 -11.20 30.50 -5.31
CA TRP A 219 -12.34 30.64 -4.39
C TRP A 219 -11.96 31.12 -2.99
N THR A 220 -10.69 31.42 -2.73
CA THR A 220 -10.20 32.08 -1.50
C THR A 220 -10.00 33.56 -1.72
#